data_AF-A0A292PXJ1-F1
#
_entry.id   AF-A0A292PXJ1-F1
#
_cell.length_a   1.000
_cell.length_b   1.000
_cell.length_c   1.000
_cell.angle_alpha   90.00
_cell.angle_beta   90.00
_cell.angle_gamma   90.00
#
_symmetry.space_group_name_H-M   'P 1'
#
loop_
_entity.id
_entity.type
_entity.pdbx_description
1 polymer ?
#
loop_
_entity_poly.entity_id
_entity_poly.type
_entity_poly.pdbx_seq_one_letter_code
_entity_poly.pdbx_strand_id
1 'polypeptide(L)'
;MSLNHFLPRNVKFYDTTSPGKALGGLVQNGSITETNFLDILGIVLVVGSPIRVQERESSHIISRTEVLLQAGVYNIYCEGSIQVSDEPWVHRLISHAISGRENSFPIDIRNRDKKCVISGISNPEIAIQSNNWTTFEAAHIFPLQHESHWIQNNYGRWITDMDDTVGSSKINSCQNGFLLRQDVHTMFDRYFISINPDDSYK
;
A
#
# COMPACT_ATOMS: atom_id res chain seq x y z
N MET A 1 7.98 -7.50 24.93
CA MET A 1 8.53 -8.46 23.95
C MET A 1 8.54 -7.78 22.60
N SER A 2 9.71 -7.63 21.97
CA SER A 2 9.80 -7.15 20.59
C SER A 2 9.12 -8.17 19.68
N LEU A 3 7.99 -7.83 19.04
CA LEU A 3 7.44 -8.68 18.00
C LEU A 3 8.49 -8.81 16.90
N ASN A 4 8.89 -10.03 16.58
CA ASN A 4 9.85 -10.28 15.52
C ASN A 4 9.12 -10.16 14.18
N HIS A 5 9.04 -8.95 13.63
CA HIS A 5 8.38 -8.62 12.35
C HIS A 5 8.98 -9.35 11.12
N PHE A 6 10.02 -10.18 11.34
CA PHE A 6 10.67 -11.01 10.33
C PHE A 6 10.05 -12.41 10.14
N LEU A 7 9.21 -12.89 11.07
CA LEU A 7 8.66 -14.25 10.99
C LEU A 7 7.74 -14.53 9.78
N PRO A 8 6.91 -13.60 9.26
CA PRO A 8 6.11 -13.88 8.09
C PRO A 8 6.85 -13.69 6.76
N ARG A 9 8.02 -13.04 6.75
CA ARG A 9 8.74 -12.65 5.52
C ARG A 9 9.54 -13.83 4.97
N ASN A 10 9.13 -14.31 3.79
CA ASN A 10 9.82 -15.38 3.05
C ASN A 10 10.79 -14.84 1.98
N VAL A 11 10.84 -13.52 1.80
CA VAL A 11 11.87 -12.82 1.03
C VAL A 11 12.57 -11.84 1.95
N LYS A 12 13.90 -11.90 2.01
CA LYS A 12 14.73 -11.01 2.82
C LYS A 12 15.86 -10.46 2.00
N PHE A 13 16.25 -9.21 2.22
CA PHE A 13 17.34 -8.60 1.47
C PHE A 13 18.34 -7.89 2.37
N TYR A 14 19.61 -7.94 1.96
CA TYR A 14 20.76 -7.56 2.76
C TYR A 14 21.73 -6.71 1.95
N ASP A 15 22.37 -5.76 2.61
CA ASP A 15 23.60 -5.17 2.11
C ASP A 15 24.74 -6.19 2.29
N THR A 16 25.46 -6.45 1.20
CA THR A 16 26.63 -7.34 1.21
C THR A 16 27.78 -6.83 2.06
N THR A 17 27.88 -5.52 2.30
CA THR A 17 28.87 -4.94 3.22
C THR A 17 28.54 -5.22 4.69
N SER A 18 27.27 -5.56 4.98
CA SER A 18 26.73 -5.78 6.34
C SER A 18 25.81 -7.01 6.40
N PRO A 19 26.31 -8.22 6.11
CA PRO A 19 25.47 -9.41 5.88
C PRO A 19 24.72 -9.89 7.13
N GLY A 20 25.12 -9.45 8.32
CA GLY A 20 24.46 -9.79 9.59
C GLY A 20 23.18 -9.00 9.87
N LYS A 21 22.87 -7.93 9.12
CA LYS A 21 21.71 -7.07 9.32
C LYS A 21 20.86 -7.02 8.07
N ALA A 22 19.63 -7.52 8.15
CA ALA A 22 18.67 -7.38 7.05
C ALA A 22 18.32 -5.91 6.86
N LEU A 23 18.31 -5.44 5.61
CA LEU A 23 17.77 -4.14 5.24
C LEU A 23 16.24 -4.17 5.30
N GLY A 24 15.66 -5.31 4.95
CA GLY A 24 14.21 -5.50 4.99
C GLY A 24 13.81 -6.87 4.44
N GLY A 25 12.54 -6.95 4.03
CA GLY A 25 11.97 -8.14 3.43
C GLY A 25 10.50 -7.95 3.11
N LEU A 26 9.88 -8.93 2.48
CA LEU A 26 8.45 -8.92 2.21
C LEU A 26 7.88 -10.34 2.25
N VAL A 27 6.55 -10.43 2.21
CA VAL A 27 5.85 -11.69 2.01
C VAL A 27 5.52 -11.80 0.54
N GLN A 28 6.10 -12.80 -0.12
CA GLN A 28 5.73 -13.20 -1.46
C GLN A 28 4.74 -14.36 -1.37
N ASN A 29 3.57 -14.21 -2.00
CA ASN A 29 2.54 -15.25 -2.08
C ASN A 29 2.22 -15.65 -3.53
N GLY A 30 3.22 -15.57 -4.42
CA GLY A 30 3.14 -16.03 -5.81
C GLY A 30 2.70 -14.98 -6.84
N SER A 31 2.61 -13.70 -6.46
CA SER A 31 2.17 -12.62 -7.34
C SER A 31 3.24 -11.57 -7.64
N ILE A 32 4.28 -11.46 -6.80
CA ILE A 32 5.29 -10.41 -6.93
C ILE A 32 6.32 -10.82 -7.99
N THR A 33 6.58 -9.97 -8.98
CA THR A 33 7.59 -10.21 -10.01
C THR A 33 8.95 -9.62 -9.61
N GLU A 34 9.98 -9.94 -10.37
CA GLU A 34 11.29 -9.30 -10.23
C GLU A 34 11.21 -7.79 -10.45
N THR A 35 10.44 -7.32 -11.44
CA THR A 35 10.16 -5.88 -11.64
C THR A 35 9.55 -5.27 -10.39
N ASN A 36 8.49 -5.86 -9.84
CA ASN A 36 7.85 -5.35 -8.63
C ASN A 36 8.84 -5.28 -7.46
N PHE A 37 9.70 -6.29 -7.31
CA PHE A 37 10.70 -6.29 -6.25
C PHE A 37 11.69 -5.14 -6.38
N LEU A 38 12.17 -4.87 -7.60
CA LEU A 38 13.06 -3.73 -7.86
C LEU A 38 12.38 -2.38 -7.60
N ASP A 39 11.08 -2.26 -7.92
CA ASP A 39 10.31 -1.03 -7.64
C ASP A 39 10.12 -0.84 -6.12
N ILE A 40 9.82 -1.91 -5.38
CA ILE A 40 9.78 -1.90 -3.90
C ILE A 40 11.13 -1.44 -3.34
N LEU A 41 12.24 -1.97 -3.87
CA LEU A 41 13.58 -1.57 -3.45
C LEU A 41 13.85 -0.08 -3.75
N GLY A 42 13.35 0.44 -4.87
CA GLY A 42 13.46 1.86 -5.22
C GLY A 42 12.68 2.80 -4.31
N ILE A 43 11.62 2.30 -3.65
CA ILE A 43 10.86 3.07 -2.64
C ILE A 43 11.57 3.04 -1.29
N VAL A 44 12.08 1.87 -0.86
CA VAL A 44 12.58 1.68 0.51
C VAL A 44 14.06 1.99 0.68
N LEU A 45 14.86 1.98 -0.39
CA LEU A 45 16.30 2.21 -0.32
C LEU A 45 16.69 3.58 -0.88
N VAL A 46 17.49 4.30 -0.11
CA VAL A 46 18.16 5.53 -0.54
C VAL A 46 19.58 5.17 -0.95
N VAL A 47 19.86 5.25 -2.24
CA VAL A 47 21.15 4.88 -2.85
C VAL A 47 21.64 5.99 -3.78
N GLY A 48 22.94 6.28 -3.72
CA GLY A 48 23.60 7.27 -4.60
C GLY A 48 24.14 6.68 -5.91
N SER A 49 24.00 5.37 -6.12
CA SER A 49 24.53 4.65 -7.27
C SER A 49 23.61 3.50 -7.65
N PRO A 50 23.67 3.00 -8.91
CA PRO A 50 22.89 1.85 -9.34
C PRO A 50 23.15 0.63 -8.46
N ILE A 51 22.09 -0.12 -8.15
CA ILE A 51 22.17 -1.36 -7.40
C ILE A 51 22.14 -2.57 -8.33
N ARG A 52 22.81 -3.64 -7.92
CA ARG A 52 22.63 -4.99 -8.47
C ARG A 52 22.04 -5.89 -7.39
N VAL A 53 21.00 -6.64 -7.73
CA VAL A 53 20.32 -7.54 -6.81
C VAL A 53 20.51 -8.97 -7.27
N GLN A 54 20.83 -9.86 -6.34
CA GLN A 54 21.13 -11.25 -6.63
C GLN A 54 20.54 -12.17 -5.57
N GLU A 55 19.86 -13.24 -5.99
CA GLU A 55 19.44 -14.29 -5.08
C GLU A 55 20.67 -15.09 -4.60
N ARG A 56 20.75 -15.36 -3.30
CA ARG A 56 21.98 -15.83 -2.63
C ARG A 56 22.34 -17.27 -2.99
N GLU A 57 21.36 -18.17 -3.06
CA GLU A 57 21.62 -19.61 -3.21
C GLU A 57 21.88 -19.99 -4.68
N SER A 58 21.02 -19.52 -5.59
CA SER A 58 21.09 -19.76 -7.03
C SER A 58 22.05 -18.83 -7.77
N SER A 59 22.49 -17.74 -7.12
CA SER A 59 23.24 -16.65 -7.76
C SER A 59 22.49 -15.96 -8.90
N HIS A 60 21.17 -16.19 -9.02
CA HIS A 60 20.32 -15.58 -10.05
C HIS A 60 20.31 -14.06 -9.91
N ILE A 61 20.54 -13.35 -11.01
CA ILE A 61 20.56 -11.89 -11.04
C ILE A 61 19.15 -11.40 -11.35
N ILE A 62 18.64 -10.54 -10.47
CA ILE A 62 17.30 -9.96 -10.62
C ILE A 62 17.33 -8.84 -11.64
N SER A 63 16.36 -8.88 -12.54
CA SER A 63 16.24 -7.97 -13.67
C SER A 63 14.80 -7.49 -13.81
N ARG A 64 14.55 -6.41 -14.57
CA ARG A 64 13.18 -5.93 -14.82
C ARG A 64 12.45 -6.88 -15.77
N THR A 65 11.84 -7.92 -15.20
CA THR A 65 11.05 -8.93 -15.89
C THR A 65 9.78 -9.30 -15.11
N GLU A 66 8.81 -9.87 -15.82
CA GLU A 66 7.58 -10.42 -15.23
C GLU A 66 7.76 -11.82 -14.61
N VAL A 67 9.01 -12.28 -14.45
CA VAL A 67 9.30 -13.54 -13.77
C VAL A 67 8.92 -13.40 -12.30
N LEU A 68 8.25 -14.42 -11.77
CA LEU A 68 7.86 -14.45 -10.35
C LEU A 68 9.09 -14.51 -9.44
N LEU A 69 9.14 -13.59 -8.48
CA LEU A 69 10.17 -13.56 -7.47
C LEU A 69 10.07 -14.79 -6.58
N GLN A 70 11.18 -15.51 -6.41
CA GLN A 70 11.25 -16.68 -5.55
C GLN A 70 11.36 -16.27 -4.07
N ALA A 71 10.81 -17.09 -3.18
CA ALA A 71 11.14 -16.97 -1.75
C ALA A 71 12.64 -17.26 -1.56
N GLY A 72 13.31 -16.46 -0.73
CA GLY A 72 14.77 -16.57 -0.59
C GLY A 72 15.43 -15.36 0.03
N VAL A 73 16.76 -15.37 -0.03
CA VAL A 73 17.60 -14.30 0.49
C VAL A 73 18.29 -13.61 -0.67
N TYR A 74 18.18 -12.28 -0.71
CA TYR A 74 18.71 -11.46 -1.78
C TYR A 74 19.84 -10.56 -1.26
N ASN A 75 20.94 -10.56 -1.99
CA ASN A 75 22.10 -9.73 -1.73
C ASN A 75 22.04 -8.50 -2.64
N ILE A 76 22.16 -7.32 -2.05
CA ILE A 76 22.21 -6.04 -2.75
C ILE A 76 23.66 -5.57 -2.78
N TYR A 77 24.13 -5.28 -4.00
CA TYR A 77 25.44 -4.75 -4.28
C TYR A 77 25.28 -3.31 -4.76
N CYS A 78 26.05 -2.40 -4.19
CA CYS A 78 26.12 -1.00 -4.55
C CYS A 78 27.57 -0.53 -4.38
N GLU A 79 28.06 0.32 -5.28
CA GLU A 79 29.39 0.92 -5.12
C GLU A 79 29.41 1.99 -4.01
N GLY A 80 28.24 2.56 -3.70
CA GLY A 80 28.05 3.52 -2.61
C GLY A 80 27.36 2.92 -1.38
N SER A 81 27.06 3.78 -0.41
CA SER A 81 26.31 3.38 0.78
C SER A 81 24.84 3.10 0.45
N ILE A 82 24.29 2.04 1.04
CA ILE A 82 22.85 1.76 1.04
C ILE A 82 22.27 2.22 2.37
N GLN A 83 21.23 3.06 2.32
CA GLN A 83 20.43 3.40 3.49
C GLN A 83 18.99 2.96 3.28
N VAL A 84 18.32 2.56 4.35
CA VAL A 84 16.86 2.39 4.33
C VAL A 84 16.24 3.75 4.60
N SER A 85 15.25 4.14 3.80
CA SER A 85 14.55 5.42 3.97
C SER A 85 14.01 5.58 5.39
N ASP A 86 14.27 6.74 5.99
CA ASP A 86 13.73 7.18 7.27
C ASP A 86 12.56 8.16 7.10
N GLU A 87 12.03 8.28 5.87
CA GLU A 87 10.90 9.14 5.57
C GLU A 87 9.70 8.76 6.48
N PRO A 88 9.12 9.73 7.20
CA PRO A 88 8.02 9.46 8.10
C PRO A 88 6.81 9.01 7.30
N TRP A 89 6.30 7.81 7.59
CA TRP A 89 5.04 7.37 7.02
C TRP A 89 3.87 8.03 7.76
N VAL A 90 2.81 8.33 7.03
CA VAL A 90 1.60 8.92 7.59
C VAL A 90 0.90 7.87 8.48
N HIS A 91 1.03 7.97 9.80
CA HIS A 91 0.39 7.01 10.70
C HIS A 91 -1.14 7.11 10.56
N ARG A 92 -1.77 5.98 10.22
CA ARG A 92 -3.24 5.88 10.15
C ARG A 92 -3.77 5.44 11.50
N LEU A 93 -4.72 6.19 12.04
CA LEU A 93 -5.60 5.65 13.07
C LEU A 93 -6.61 4.76 12.35
N ILE A 94 -6.95 3.61 12.93
CA ILE A 94 -8.00 2.76 12.38
C ILE A 94 -9.26 3.61 12.32
N SER A 95 -9.62 4.04 11.11
CA SER A 95 -10.83 4.82 10.88
C SER A 95 -12.02 3.87 10.89
N HIS A 96 -12.40 3.42 12.09
CA HIS A 96 -13.78 2.97 12.27
C HIS A 96 -14.62 4.21 12.05
N ALA A 97 -15.50 4.18 11.05
CA ALA A 97 -16.38 5.29 10.71
C ALA A 97 -17.09 5.78 11.98
N ILE A 98 -16.57 6.82 12.62
CA ILE A 98 -17.26 7.50 13.71
C ILE A 98 -18.35 8.30 13.02
N SER A 99 -19.54 7.74 13.06
CA SER A 99 -20.78 8.33 12.59
C SER A 99 -20.96 9.74 13.17
N GLY A 100 -21.46 10.67 12.36
CA GLY A 100 -22.07 11.87 12.91
C GLY A 100 -22.17 13.11 12.03
N ARG A 101 -21.39 13.24 10.95
CA ARG A 101 -21.51 14.42 10.07
C ARG A 101 -21.53 13.98 8.62
N GLU A 102 -22.66 14.32 7.98
CA GLU A 102 -22.93 14.36 6.53
C GLU A 102 -21.85 13.75 5.65
N ASN A 103 -22.00 12.52 5.17
CA ASN A 103 -20.96 11.96 4.30
C ASN A 103 -21.59 11.29 3.08
N SER A 104 -21.68 12.04 1.98
CA SER A 104 -21.85 11.46 0.64
C SER A 104 -20.74 10.45 0.35
N PHE A 105 -19.53 10.62 0.90
CA PHE A 105 -18.38 9.74 0.69
C PHE A 105 -18.64 8.23 0.85
N PRO A 106 -19.08 7.67 2.01
CA PRO A 106 -19.36 6.24 2.09
C PRO A 106 -20.54 5.82 1.21
N ILE A 107 -21.52 6.69 0.97
CA ILE A 107 -22.68 6.39 0.12
C ILE A 107 -22.21 6.24 -1.33
N ASP A 108 -21.46 7.20 -1.83
CA ASP A 108 -20.97 7.25 -3.20
C ASP A 108 -19.97 6.11 -3.46
N ILE A 109 -19.08 5.80 -2.51
CA ILE A 109 -18.18 4.64 -2.57
C ILE A 109 -18.96 3.33 -2.63
N ARG A 110 -19.96 3.15 -1.75
CA ARG A 110 -20.80 1.94 -1.75
C ARG A 110 -21.55 1.76 -3.05
N ASN A 111 -22.10 2.85 -3.60
CA ASN A 111 -22.81 2.86 -4.86
C ASN A 111 -21.89 2.52 -6.05
N ARG A 112 -20.65 3.02 -6.03
CA ARG A 112 -19.64 2.76 -7.06
C ARG A 112 -19.10 1.34 -7.00
N ASP A 113 -18.65 0.90 -5.82
CA ASP A 113 -17.79 -0.28 -5.71
C ASP A 113 -18.60 -1.58 -5.52
N LYS A 114 -19.59 -1.58 -4.61
CA LYS A 114 -20.44 -2.75 -4.27
C LYS A 114 -19.69 -4.03 -3.86
N LYS A 115 -18.36 -4.00 -3.76
CA LYS A 115 -17.46 -5.11 -3.43
C LYS A 115 -16.22 -4.60 -2.73
N CYS A 116 -15.48 -5.49 -2.10
CA CYS A 116 -14.12 -5.20 -1.65
C CYS A 116 -13.23 -5.10 -2.88
N VAL A 117 -12.70 -3.92 -3.17
CA VAL A 117 -11.95 -3.71 -4.43
C VAL A 117 -10.63 -4.48 -4.47
N ILE A 118 -10.00 -4.72 -3.31
CA ILE A 118 -8.74 -5.46 -3.21
C ILE A 118 -8.98 -6.98 -3.31
N SER A 119 -9.89 -7.54 -2.51
CA SER A 119 -10.11 -9.00 -2.51
C SER A 119 -11.08 -9.48 -3.60
N GLY A 120 -11.77 -8.57 -4.27
CA GLY A 120 -12.79 -8.87 -5.27
C GLY A 120 -14.10 -9.43 -4.71
N ILE A 121 -14.20 -9.63 -3.39
CA ILE A 121 -15.39 -10.22 -2.75
C ILE A 121 -16.55 -9.22 -2.81
N SER A 122 -17.59 -9.57 -3.55
CA SER A 122 -18.83 -8.78 -3.68
C SER A 122 -19.66 -8.78 -2.41
N ASN A 123 -20.31 -7.65 -2.12
CA ASN A 123 -21.42 -7.63 -1.18
C ASN A 123 -22.62 -8.30 -1.87
N PRO A 124 -23.27 -9.32 -1.27
CA PRO A 124 -24.39 -9.99 -1.90
C PRO A 124 -25.51 -9.02 -2.30
N GLU A 125 -26.14 -9.24 -3.45
CA GLU A 125 -27.18 -8.35 -3.98
C GLU A 125 -28.33 -8.11 -2.97
N ILE A 126 -28.75 -9.16 -2.26
CA ILE A 126 -29.78 -9.04 -1.20
C ILE A 126 -29.33 -8.16 -0.03
N ALA A 127 -28.04 -8.14 0.28
CA ALA A 127 -27.46 -7.27 1.29
C ALA A 127 -27.41 -5.82 0.78
N ILE A 128 -27.02 -5.60 -0.48
CA ILE A 128 -27.03 -4.27 -1.11
C ILE A 128 -28.47 -3.70 -1.13
N GLN A 129 -29.45 -4.48 -1.55
CA GLN A 129 -30.87 -4.09 -1.60
C GLN A 129 -31.45 -3.77 -0.22
N SER A 130 -30.98 -4.44 0.83
CA SER A 130 -31.35 -4.15 2.22
C SER A 130 -30.46 -3.09 2.89
N ASN A 131 -29.59 -2.42 2.12
CA ASN A 131 -28.60 -1.44 2.60
C ASN A 131 -27.70 -1.99 3.72
N ASN A 132 -27.44 -3.29 3.70
CA ASN A 132 -26.59 -3.98 4.67
C ASN A 132 -25.12 -3.96 4.19
N TRP A 133 -24.32 -3.13 4.85
CA TRP A 133 -22.88 -2.97 4.62
C TRP A 133 -22.05 -3.40 5.82
N THR A 134 -22.61 -4.21 6.73
CA THR A 134 -22.02 -4.51 8.04
C THR A 134 -20.57 -5.00 7.98
N THR A 135 -20.20 -5.73 6.92
CA THR A 135 -18.85 -6.29 6.72
C THR A 135 -17.99 -5.48 5.74
N PHE A 136 -18.46 -4.32 5.29
CA PHE A 136 -17.77 -3.46 4.33
C PHE A 136 -17.65 -2.00 4.82
N GLU A 137 -16.46 -1.44 4.66
CA GLU A 137 -16.11 -0.10 5.11
C GLU A 137 -15.52 0.71 3.95
N ALA A 138 -15.88 1.99 3.87
CA ALA A 138 -15.26 2.93 2.96
C ALA A 138 -13.95 3.41 3.58
N ALA A 139 -12.85 3.14 2.90
CA ALA A 139 -11.50 3.50 3.33
C ALA A 139 -11.01 4.70 2.51
N HIS A 140 -10.39 5.68 3.16
CA HIS A 140 -9.69 6.76 2.45
C HIS A 140 -8.31 6.29 1.97
N ILE A 141 -7.96 6.61 0.72
CA ILE A 141 -6.61 6.41 0.18
C ILE A 141 -5.66 7.33 0.93
N PHE A 142 -5.88 8.64 0.92
CA PHE A 142 -5.16 9.57 1.78
C PHE A 142 -5.97 9.79 3.07
N PRO A 143 -5.39 9.53 4.26
CA PRO A 143 -6.15 9.49 5.50
C PRO A 143 -6.73 10.85 5.87
N LEU A 144 -8.03 10.85 6.22
CA LEU A 144 -8.79 12.05 6.59
C LEU A 144 -8.17 12.83 7.75
N GLN A 145 -7.53 12.14 8.70
CA GLN A 145 -6.92 12.76 9.89
C GLN A 145 -5.74 13.69 9.55
N HIS A 146 -5.19 13.58 8.35
CA HIS A 146 -4.06 14.37 7.86
C HIS A 146 -4.48 15.40 6.81
N GLU A 147 -5.73 15.88 6.88
CA GLU A 147 -6.28 16.86 5.94
C GLU A 147 -5.43 18.14 5.82
N SER A 148 -4.79 18.59 6.91
CA SER A 148 -3.87 19.73 6.85
C SER A 148 -2.70 19.48 5.90
N HIS A 149 -2.12 18.26 5.90
CA HIS A 149 -1.06 17.87 4.98
C HIS A 149 -1.56 17.74 3.54
N TRP A 150 -2.77 17.22 3.37
CA TRP A 150 -3.44 17.18 2.07
C TRP A 150 -3.62 18.57 1.44
N ILE A 151 -4.07 19.53 2.25
CA ILE A 151 -4.24 20.93 1.83
C ILE A 151 -2.88 21.58 1.56
N GLN A 152 -1.92 21.44 2.49
CA GLN A 152 -0.60 22.07 2.38
C GLN A 152 0.15 21.65 1.10
N ASN A 153 0.05 20.38 0.72
CA ASN A 153 0.69 19.86 -0.49
C ASN A 153 -0.19 19.98 -1.75
N ASN A 154 -1.39 20.56 -1.62
CA ASN A 154 -2.37 20.72 -2.68
C ASN A 154 -2.64 19.38 -3.41
N TYR A 155 -2.91 18.31 -2.65
CA TYR A 155 -3.24 17.01 -3.23
C TYR A 155 -4.65 16.97 -3.84
N GLY A 156 -5.54 17.85 -3.38
CA GLY A 156 -6.87 18.05 -3.97
C GLY A 156 -6.87 18.38 -5.47
N ARG A 157 -5.75 18.87 -6.02
CA ARG A 157 -5.61 19.13 -7.46
C ARG A 157 -5.78 17.90 -8.36
N TRP A 158 -5.60 16.70 -7.81
CA TRP A 158 -5.77 15.44 -8.54
C TRP A 158 -7.22 14.94 -8.55
N ILE A 159 -8.09 15.58 -7.78
CA ILE A 159 -9.50 15.22 -7.70
C ILE A 159 -10.28 15.92 -8.80
N THR A 160 -10.97 15.14 -9.62
CA THR A 160 -11.73 15.58 -10.79
C THR A 160 -13.24 15.37 -10.67
N ASP A 161 -13.72 14.68 -9.63
CA ASP A 161 -15.15 14.43 -9.39
C ASP A 161 -15.82 15.43 -8.43
N MET A 162 -15.08 16.46 -7.99
CA MET A 162 -15.57 17.54 -7.14
C MET A 162 -15.14 18.91 -7.67
N ASP A 163 -16.07 19.86 -7.68
CA ASP A 163 -15.83 21.24 -8.09
C ASP A 163 -14.89 21.99 -7.12
N ASP A 164 -14.20 23.02 -7.63
CA ASP A 164 -13.33 23.93 -6.85
C ASP A 164 -14.12 24.92 -5.99
N THR A 165 -15.09 24.41 -5.23
CA THR A 165 -15.87 25.24 -4.31
C THR A 165 -14.95 25.81 -3.23
N VAL A 166 -15.02 27.12 -2.99
CA VAL A 166 -14.20 27.80 -1.97
C VAL A 166 -14.37 27.12 -0.61
N GLY A 167 -13.27 26.67 -0.02
CA GLY A 167 -13.25 25.97 1.28
C GLY A 167 -13.41 24.45 1.19
N SER A 168 -13.62 23.86 0.01
CA SER A 168 -13.59 22.42 -0.18
C SER A 168 -12.15 21.91 -0.26
N SER A 169 -11.77 20.99 0.64
CA SER A 169 -10.48 20.29 0.54
C SER A 169 -10.49 19.20 -0.52
N LYS A 170 -11.68 18.76 -0.98
CA LYS A 170 -11.89 17.58 -1.83
C LYS A 170 -11.42 16.25 -1.20
N ILE A 171 -11.08 16.21 0.09
CA ILE A 171 -10.56 14.99 0.74
C ILE A 171 -11.60 13.87 0.84
N ASN A 172 -12.89 14.23 0.88
CA ASN A 172 -14.02 13.32 0.89
C ASN A 172 -14.54 12.98 -0.51
N SER A 173 -13.72 13.19 -1.55
CA SER A 173 -14.00 12.69 -2.89
C SER A 173 -14.00 11.16 -2.93
N CYS A 174 -14.86 10.60 -3.77
CA CYS A 174 -14.84 9.17 -4.08
C CYS A 174 -13.51 8.72 -4.66
N GLN A 175 -12.79 9.57 -5.40
CA GLN A 175 -11.47 9.25 -5.94
C GLN A 175 -10.40 9.11 -4.86
N ASN A 176 -10.62 9.66 -3.66
CA ASN A 176 -9.75 9.47 -2.51
C ASN A 176 -10.20 8.30 -1.61
N GLY A 177 -10.96 7.34 -2.12
CA GLY A 177 -11.35 6.18 -1.32
C GLY A 177 -11.87 5.00 -2.11
N PHE A 178 -12.03 3.89 -1.41
CA PHE A 178 -12.60 2.67 -1.96
C PHE A 178 -13.24 1.79 -0.89
N LEU A 179 -14.11 0.89 -1.31
CA LEU A 179 -14.80 -0.05 -0.44
C LEU A 179 -13.94 -1.29 -0.18
N LEU A 180 -13.79 -1.63 1.10
CA LEU A 180 -13.06 -2.82 1.55
C LEU A 180 -13.92 -3.65 2.48
N ARG A 181 -13.61 -4.95 2.60
CA ARG A 181 -14.06 -5.70 3.78
C ARG A 181 -13.30 -5.23 5.01
N GLN A 182 -13.91 -5.34 6.20
CA GLN A 182 -13.33 -4.85 7.46
C GLN A 182 -11.94 -5.42 7.78
N ASP A 183 -11.73 -6.71 7.48
CA ASP A 183 -10.43 -7.39 7.66
C ASP A 183 -9.37 -6.81 6.72
N VAL A 184 -9.71 -6.62 5.45
CA VAL A 184 -8.82 -6.00 4.45
C VAL A 184 -8.55 -4.52 4.76
N HIS A 185 -9.56 -3.78 5.23
CA HIS A 185 -9.41 -2.39 5.67
C HIS A 185 -8.42 -2.27 6.83
N THR A 186 -8.52 -3.17 7.81
CA THR A 186 -7.57 -3.23 8.92
C THR A 186 -6.14 -3.51 8.43
N MET A 187 -5.97 -4.38 7.43
CA MET A 187 -4.66 -4.66 6.84
C MET A 187 -4.10 -3.44 6.08
N PHE A 188 -4.95 -2.75 5.33
CA PHE A 188 -4.59 -1.55 4.55
C PHE A 188 -4.17 -0.40 5.48
N ASP A 189 -4.98 -0.09 6.50
CA ASP A 189 -4.68 0.98 7.47
C ASP A 189 -3.39 0.70 8.26
N ARG A 190 -3.03 -0.58 8.44
CA ARG A 190 -1.79 -0.99 9.11
C ARG A 190 -0.58 -1.12 8.18
N TYR A 191 -0.72 -0.78 6.91
CA TYR A 191 0.33 -0.94 5.89
C TYR A 191 0.83 -2.39 5.75
N PHE A 192 -0.02 -3.38 6.06
CA PHE A 192 0.29 -4.78 5.80
C PHE A 192 0.08 -5.16 4.34
N ILE A 193 -0.73 -4.38 3.62
CA ILE A 193 -0.94 -4.46 2.18
C ILE A 193 -0.92 -3.05 1.59
N SER A 194 -0.58 -2.95 0.31
CA SER A 194 -0.68 -1.73 -0.49
C SER A 194 -1.11 -2.13 -1.91
N ILE A 195 -1.30 -1.15 -2.78
CA ILE A 195 -1.68 -1.33 -4.19
C ILE A 195 -0.60 -0.66 -5.03
N ASN A 196 -0.10 -1.35 -6.06
CA ASN A 196 0.77 -0.75 -7.06
C ASN A 196 -0.06 -0.24 -8.26
N PRO A 197 -0.35 1.08 -8.36
CA PRO A 197 -1.16 1.61 -9.45
C PRO A 197 -0.48 1.43 -10.83
N ASP A 198 0.84 1.27 -10.87
CA ASP A 198 1.61 1.19 -12.11
C ASP A 198 1.70 -0.24 -12.68
N ASP A 199 1.29 -1.25 -11.91
CA ASP A 199 1.23 -2.66 -12.35
C ASP A 199 -0.21 -3.18 -12.30
N SER A 200 -1.11 -2.51 -13.01
CA SER A 200 -2.51 -2.90 -13.11
C SER A 200 -3.20 -3.10 -11.75
N TYR A 201 -2.78 -2.32 -10.74
CA TYR A 201 -3.31 -2.36 -9.37
C TYR A 201 -3.04 -3.67 -8.62
N LYS A 202 -1.97 -4.39 -8.96
CA LYS A 202 -1.50 -5.57 -8.20
C LYS A 202 -0.92 -5.23 -6.82
#